data_AF-A0A7L5A874-F1
#
_entry.id   AF-A0A7L5A874-F1
#
_cell.length_a   1.000
_cell.length_b   1.000
_cell.length_c   1.000
_cell.angle_alpha   90.00
_cell.angle_beta   90.00
_cell.angle_gamma   90.00
#
_symmetry.space_group_name_H-M   'P 1'
#
loop_
_entity.id
_entity.type
_entity.pdbx_description
1 polymer ?
#
loop_
_entity_poly.entity_id
_entity_poly.type
_entity_poly.pdbx_seq_one_letter_code
_entity_poly.pdbx_strand_id
1 'polypeptide(L)'
;MNIIRWVAIGIPALTLILHAQTPAQDYAKANQAIAENNAKIASVNKLLVDARAAKARNDFDLDSSLMQQATAIKPNEPLLWLELGDAQVGQKKFQEAIPSYKKVIELTEATKTQSNLNTQARYDLEQLNTQSSGASPAPTPTLPSAASAPCSTSSGSAPTPRACLYPDNGADNRFHL
;
A
#
# COMPACT_ATOMS: atom_id res chain seq x y z
N MET A 1 71.94 33.98 -52.48
CA MET A 1 71.03 34.71 -51.58
C MET A 1 70.11 33.68 -50.94
N ASN A 2 70.11 33.52 -49.61
CA ASN A 2 69.32 32.46 -48.97
C ASN A 2 67.85 32.88 -48.82
N ILE A 3 66.94 32.08 -49.39
CA ILE A 3 65.49 32.21 -49.15
C ILE A 3 65.14 31.23 -48.03
N ILE A 4 64.70 31.75 -46.89
CA ILE A 4 64.45 30.92 -45.69
C ILE A 4 63.20 30.07 -45.90
N ARG A 5 63.37 28.74 -45.90
CA ARG A 5 62.26 27.79 -45.83
C ARG A 5 61.62 27.84 -44.45
N TRP A 6 60.43 28.44 -44.37
CA TRP A 6 59.57 28.32 -43.20
C TRP A 6 59.02 26.89 -43.11
N VAL A 7 59.61 26.07 -42.24
CA VAL A 7 59.00 24.82 -41.82
C VAL A 7 57.86 25.18 -40.88
N ALA A 8 56.63 25.06 -41.36
CA ALA A 8 55.42 25.25 -40.55
C ALA A 8 55.31 24.10 -39.54
N ILE A 9 55.94 24.27 -38.37
CA ILE A 9 55.75 23.37 -37.23
C ILE A 9 54.31 23.57 -36.74
N GLY A 10 53.43 22.72 -37.22
CA GLY A 10 52.04 22.63 -36.74
C GLY A 10 52.02 22.12 -35.31
N ILE A 11 52.24 23.03 -34.35
CA ILE A 11 52.00 22.76 -32.93
C ILE A 11 50.57 22.22 -32.83
N PRO A 12 50.35 21.04 -32.23
CA PRO A 12 49.00 20.51 -32.10
C PRO A 12 48.21 21.46 -31.21
N ALA A 13 47.27 22.19 -31.82
CA ALA A 13 46.23 22.91 -31.11
C ALA A 13 45.34 21.86 -30.46
N LEU A 14 45.78 21.37 -29.30
CA LEU A 14 44.99 20.57 -28.38
C LEU A 14 43.90 21.49 -27.83
N THR A 15 42.88 21.74 -28.65
CA THR A 15 41.65 22.39 -28.25
C THR A 15 40.91 21.42 -27.33
N LEU A 16 41.41 21.34 -26.10
CA LEU A 16 40.64 20.92 -24.95
C LEU A 16 39.52 21.95 -24.80
N ILE A 17 38.48 21.77 -25.60
CA ILE A 17 37.21 22.45 -25.44
C ILE A 17 36.72 21.98 -24.09
N LEU A 18 37.00 22.78 -23.07
CA LEU A 18 36.40 22.64 -21.77
C LEU A 18 34.91 22.82 -22.01
N HIS A 19 34.16 21.71 -21.96
CA HIS A 19 32.72 21.68 -22.21
C HIS A 19 31.97 22.30 -21.01
N ALA A 20 32.30 23.56 -20.73
CA ALA A 20 31.66 24.39 -19.73
C ALA A 20 30.21 24.59 -20.18
N GLN A 21 29.35 23.70 -19.68
CA GLN A 21 27.91 23.85 -19.77
C GLN A 21 27.54 25.27 -19.33
N THR A 22 26.96 26.04 -20.24
CA THR A 22 26.47 27.37 -19.87
C THR A 22 25.21 27.21 -19.01
N PRO A 23 24.97 28.10 -18.03
CA PRO A 23 23.76 28.01 -17.21
C PRO A 23 22.49 28.04 -18.07
N ALA A 24 22.50 28.76 -19.21
CA ALA A 24 21.42 28.75 -20.20
C ALA A 24 21.15 27.35 -20.79
N GLN A 25 22.17 26.55 -21.08
CA GLN A 25 22.00 25.17 -21.55
C GLN A 25 21.48 24.24 -20.46
N ASP A 26 21.88 24.44 -19.20
CA ASP A 26 21.38 23.62 -18.11
C ASP A 26 19.95 23.99 -17.70
N TYR A 27 19.57 25.27 -17.75
CA TYR A 27 18.16 25.68 -17.68
C TYR A 27 17.34 25.10 -18.84
N ALA A 28 17.87 25.04 -20.07
CA ALA A 28 17.19 24.42 -21.20
C ALA A 28 16.95 22.91 -20.98
N LYS A 29 17.97 22.16 -20.54
CA LYS A 29 17.84 20.73 -20.18
C LYS A 29 16.85 20.51 -19.03
N ALA A 30 16.91 21.35 -17.99
CA ALA A 30 15.99 21.28 -16.85
C ALA A 30 14.53 21.51 -17.30
N ASN A 31 14.30 22.52 -18.15
CA ASN A 31 12.99 22.81 -18.72
C ASN A 31 12.49 21.68 -19.63
N GLN A 32 13.38 21.03 -20.39
CA GLN A 32 13.03 19.83 -21.16
C GLN A 32 12.61 18.67 -20.23
N ALA A 33 13.39 18.36 -19.19
CA ALA A 33 13.05 17.30 -18.25
C ALA A 33 11.73 17.58 -17.49
N ILE A 34 11.44 18.85 -17.18
CA ILE A 34 10.16 19.30 -16.63
C ILE A 34 9.02 19.07 -17.63
N ALA A 35 9.20 19.44 -18.91
CA ALA A 35 8.21 19.22 -19.96
C ALA A 35 7.91 17.73 -20.19
N GLU A 36 8.95 16.87 -20.23
CA GLU A 36 8.81 15.42 -20.34
C GLU A 36 8.06 14.81 -19.13
N ASN A 37 8.35 15.29 -17.91
CA ASN A 37 7.66 14.82 -16.71
C ASN A 37 6.21 15.33 -16.65
N ASN A 38 5.94 16.55 -17.11
CA ASN A 38 4.58 17.07 -17.26
C ASN A 38 3.77 16.27 -18.30
N ALA A 39 4.40 15.84 -19.40
CA ALA A 39 3.78 14.95 -20.39
C ALA A 39 3.45 13.56 -19.80
N LYS A 40 4.35 12.98 -18.99
CA LYS A 40 4.10 11.72 -18.26
C LYS A 40 2.91 11.87 -17.28
N ILE A 41 2.84 12.99 -16.55
CA ILE A 41 1.72 13.29 -15.63
C ILE A 41 0.40 13.43 -16.41
N ALA A 42 0.39 14.16 -17.52
CA ALA A 42 -0.79 14.29 -18.38
C ALA A 42 -1.25 12.94 -18.95
N SER A 43 -0.30 12.07 -19.33
CA SER A 43 -0.58 10.70 -19.79
C SER A 43 -1.22 9.85 -18.69
N VAL A 44 -0.67 9.82 -17.46
CA VAL A 44 -1.26 9.09 -16.33
C VAL A 44 -2.65 9.64 -15.95
N ASN A 45 -2.83 10.96 -15.98
CA ASN A 45 -4.13 11.57 -15.72
C ASN A 45 -5.18 11.14 -16.77
N LYS A 46 -4.80 11.01 -18.04
CA LYS A 46 -5.69 10.46 -19.08
C LYS A 46 -6.00 8.98 -18.83
N LEU A 47 -4.98 8.16 -18.58
CA LEU A 47 -5.16 6.73 -18.28
C LEU A 47 -6.10 6.51 -17.10
N LEU A 48 -6.01 7.32 -16.03
CA LEU A 48 -6.93 7.28 -14.88
C LEU A 48 -8.39 7.60 -15.25
N VAL A 49 -8.62 8.57 -16.15
CA VAL A 49 -9.98 8.91 -16.62
C VAL A 49 -10.55 7.80 -17.50
N ASP A 50 -9.75 7.30 -18.45
CA ASP A 50 -10.17 6.21 -19.35
C ASP A 50 -10.45 4.92 -18.57
N ALA A 51 -9.61 4.59 -17.58
CA ALA A 51 -9.72 3.41 -16.73
C ALA A 51 -10.97 3.47 -15.84
N ARG A 52 -11.20 4.58 -15.13
CA ARG A 52 -12.42 4.78 -14.35
C ARG A 52 -13.69 4.75 -15.21
N ALA A 53 -13.62 5.22 -16.46
CA ALA A 53 -14.70 5.06 -17.41
C ALA A 53 -14.91 3.60 -17.85
N ALA A 54 -13.86 2.77 -17.91
CA ALA A 54 -13.95 1.33 -18.15
C ALA A 54 -14.52 0.58 -16.93
N LYS A 55 -13.98 0.84 -15.73
CA LYS A 55 -14.50 0.37 -14.44
C LYS A 55 -16.00 0.63 -14.28
N ALA A 56 -16.46 1.83 -14.62
CA ALA A 56 -17.88 2.21 -14.61
C ALA A 56 -18.76 1.47 -15.65
N ARG A 57 -18.16 0.87 -16.69
CA ARG A 57 -18.83 -0.04 -17.64
C ARG A 57 -18.73 -1.52 -17.25
N ASN A 58 -18.04 -1.86 -16.15
CA ASN A 58 -17.59 -3.22 -15.81
C ASN A 58 -16.61 -3.83 -16.84
N ASP A 59 -15.94 -2.97 -17.62
CA ASP A 59 -14.92 -3.29 -18.61
C ASP A 59 -13.56 -3.43 -17.91
N PHE A 60 -13.48 -4.41 -17.00
CA PHE A 60 -12.37 -4.56 -16.05
C PHE A 60 -11.06 -5.00 -16.73
N ASP A 61 -11.13 -5.67 -17.89
CA ASP A 61 -9.95 -6.02 -18.68
C ASP A 61 -9.23 -4.75 -19.17
N LEU A 62 -9.98 -3.83 -19.80
CA LEU A 62 -9.45 -2.53 -20.24
C LEU A 62 -8.97 -1.67 -19.05
N ASP A 63 -9.74 -1.62 -17.96
CA ASP A 63 -9.39 -0.94 -16.71
C ASP A 63 -8.00 -1.37 -16.21
N SER A 64 -7.77 -2.68 -16.08
CA SER A 64 -6.46 -3.22 -15.66
C SER A 64 -5.33 -2.92 -16.65
N SER A 65 -5.59 -2.96 -17.95
CA SER A 65 -4.59 -2.68 -18.98
C SER A 65 -4.14 -1.21 -18.95
N LEU A 66 -5.08 -0.30 -18.70
CA LEU A 66 -4.79 1.13 -18.52
C LEU A 66 -4.09 1.40 -17.18
N MET A 67 -4.44 0.69 -16.11
CA MET A 67 -3.79 0.80 -14.81
C MET A 67 -2.38 0.19 -14.77
N GLN A 68 -2.11 -0.89 -15.49
CA GLN A 68 -0.75 -1.42 -15.70
C GLN A 68 0.16 -0.41 -16.44
N GLN A 69 -0.39 0.30 -17.43
CA GLN A 69 0.33 1.40 -18.08
C GLN A 69 0.57 2.58 -17.12
N ALA A 70 -0.42 2.90 -16.27
CA ALA A 70 -0.29 3.98 -15.29
C ALA A 70 0.77 3.68 -14.22
N THR A 71 0.78 2.46 -13.64
CA THR A 71 1.80 2.04 -12.66
C THR A 71 3.20 1.94 -13.29
N ALA A 72 3.31 1.59 -14.57
CA ALA A 72 4.60 1.61 -15.28
C ALA A 72 5.17 3.03 -15.43
N ILE A 73 4.33 4.06 -15.62
CA ILE A 73 4.76 5.47 -15.72
C ILE A 73 5.00 6.09 -14.32
N LYS A 74 4.22 5.70 -13.32
CA LYS A 74 4.31 6.16 -11.92
C LYS A 74 4.31 4.97 -10.93
N PRO A 75 5.42 4.24 -10.77
CA PRO A 75 5.47 3.07 -9.88
C PRO A 75 5.35 3.42 -8.39
N ASN A 76 5.54 4.68 -8.01
CA ASN A 76 5.56 5.14 -6.61
C ASN A 76 4.24 5.82 -6.17
N GLU A 77 3.17 5.75 -6.97
CA GLU A 77 1.87 6.37 -6.67
C GLU A 77 0.90 5.31 -6.12
N PRO A 78 0.58 5.28 -4.81
CA PRO A 78 -0.18 4.18 -4.20
C PRO A 78 -1.58 4.00 -4.79
N LEU A 79 -2.23 5.10 -5.18
CA LEU A 79 -3.56 5.09 -5.79
C LEU A 79 -3.65 4.25 -7.07
N LEU A 80 -2.58 4.20 -7.88
CA LEU A 80 -2.57 3.44 -9.13
C LEU A 80 -2.52 1.93 -8.88
N TRP A 81 -1.83 1.51 -7.82
CA TRP A 81 -1.78 0.10 -7.39
C TRP A 81 -3.09 -0.34 -6.73
N LEU A 82 -3.81 0.57 -6.07
CA LEU A 82 -5.14 0.32 -5.51
C LEU A 82 -6.16 0.09 -6.64
N GLU A 83 -6.24 1.02 -7.60
CA GLU A 83 -7.17 0.93 -8.74
C GLU A 83 -6.85 -0.29 -9.63
N LEU A 84 -5.57 -0.65 -9.79
CA LEU A 84 -5.17 -1.90 -10.45
C LEU A 84 -5.65 -3.15 -9.69
N GLY A 85 -5.52 -3.16 -8.36
CA GLY A 85 -6.05 -4.22 -7.50
C GLY A 85 -7.55 -4.40 -7.70
N ASP A 86 -8.32 -3.31 -7.63
CA ASP A 86 -9.77 -3.33 -7.86
C ASP A 86 -10.15 -3.87 -9.24
N ALA A 87 -9.43 -3.49 -10.30
CA ALA A 87 -9.66 -3.99 -11.65
C ALA A 87 -9.41 -5.51 -11.76
N GLN A 88 -8.37 -6.01 -11.08
CA GLN A 88 -8.07 -7.43 -10.99
C GLN A 88 -9.12 -8.19 -10.16
N VAL A 89 -9.67 -7.58 -9.10
CA VAL A 89 -10.81 -8.12 -8.34
C VAL A 89 -12.09 -8.17 -9.20
N GLY A 90 -12.35 -7.15 -10.02
CA GLY A 90 -13.44 -7.14 -11.00
C GLY A 90 -13.34 -8.28 -12.03
N GLN A 91 -12.12 -8.60 -12.49
CA GLN A 91 -11.83 -9.78 -13.31
C GLN A 91 -11.84 -11.12 -12.54
N LYS A 92 -12.07 -11.10 -11.22
CA LYS A 92 -11.96 -12.26 -10.31
C LYS A 92 -10.55 -12.88 -10.24
N LYS A 93 -9.53 -12.14 -10.66
CA LYS A 93 -8.11 -12.52 -10.60
C LYS A 93 -7.51 -12.22 -9.22
N PHE A 94 -8.13 -12.78 -8.18
CA PHE A 94 -7.82 -12.48 -6.79
C PHE A 94 -6.33 -12.67 -6.43
N GLN A 95 -5.67 -13.68 -7.00
CA GLN A 95 -4.24 -13.92 -6.80
C GLN A 95 -3.34 -12.84 -7.42
N GLU A 96 -3.78 -12.18 -8.49
CA GLU A 96 -3.05 -11.07 -9.12
C GLU A 96 -3.31 -9.72 -8.41
N ALA A 97 -4.46 -9.58 -7.73
CA ALA A 97 -4.79 -8.39 -6.95
C ALA A 97 -4.02 -8.28 -5.62
N ILE A 98 -3.71 -9.42 -4.98
CA ILE A 98 -2.93 -9.47 -3.71
C ILE A 98 -1.59 -8.71 -3.79
N PRO A 99 -0.71 -8.91 -4.79
CA PRO A 99 0.53 -8.13 -4.89
C PRO A 99 0.29 -6.63 -5.16
N SER A 100 -0.77 -6.28 -5.90
CA SER A 100 -1.14 -4.88 -6.14
C SER A 100 -1.50 -4.17 -4.83
N TYR A 101 -2.40 -4.74 -4.02
CA TYR A 101 -2.74 -4.18 -2.70
C TYR A 101 -1.54 -4.17 -1.73
N LYS A 102 -0.66 -5.19 -1.75
CA LYS A 102 0.60 -5.16 -0.99
C LYS A 102 1.49 -3.97 -1.37
N LYS A 103 1.52 -3.57 -2.65
CA LYS A 103 2.29 -2.41 -3.11
C LYS A 103 1.73 -1.08 -2.60
N VAL A 104 0.40 -0.95 -2.46
CA VAL A 104 -0.23 0.21 -1.80
C VAL A 104 0.27 0.35 -0.36
N ILE A 105 0.29 -0.77 0.39
CA ILE A 105 0.75 -0.79 1.78
C ILE A 105 2.24 -0.42 1.85
N GLU A 106 3.10 -1.07 1.06
CA GLU A 106 4.55 -0.79 1.02
C GLU A 106 4.85 0.69 0.78
N LEU A 107 4.20 1.30 -0.22
CA LEU A 107 4.42 2.70 -0.58
C LEU A 107 3.87 3.68 0.47
N THR A 108 2.71 3.40 1.07
CA THR A 108 2.09 4.28 2.09
C THR A 108 2.80 4.22 3.44
N GLU A 109 3.29 3.05 3.87
CA GLU A 109 4.16 2.92 5.06
C GLU A 109 5.50 3.66 4.84
N ALA A 110 6.06 3.58 3.62
CA ALA A 110 7.30 4.25 3.27
C ALA A 110 7.17 5.78 3.24
N THR A 111 6.07 6.33 2.70
CA THR A 111 5.83 7.79 2.69
C THR A 111 5.26 8.32 4.02
N LYS A 112 4.66 7.44 4.84
CA LYS A 112 3.87 7.79 6.04
C LYS A 112 2.72 8.76 5.74
N THR A 113 2.15 8.66 4.55
CA THR A 113 1.03 9.48 4.07
C THR A 113 -0.06 8.60 3.45
N GLN A 114 -1.20 9.20 3.11
CA GLN A 114 -2.32 8.49 2.46
C GLN A 114 -2.86 7.29 3.26
N SER A 115 -2.90 7.39 4.60
CA SER A 115 -3.39 6.35 5.53
C SER A 115 -4.73 5.72 5.15
N ASN A 116 -5.63 6.48 4.52
CA ASN A 116 -6.90 5.97 3.99
C ASN A 116 -6.70 4.86 2.95
N LEU A 117 -5.73 5.01 2.04
CA LEU A 117 -5.41 4.00 1.01
C LEU A 117 -4.71 2.77 1.61
N ASN A 118 -3.86 2.97 2.63
CA ASN A 118 -3.28 1.89 3.42
C ASN A 118 -4.39 1.05 4.09
N THR A 119 -5.32 1.72 4.77
CA THR A 119 -6.43 1.10 5.49
C THR A 119 -7.35 0.34 4.53
N GLN A 120 -7.69 0.94 3.38
CA GLN A 120 -8.47 0.28 2.34
C GLN A 120 -7.75 -0.95 1.77
N ALA A 121 -6.50 -0.81 1.30
CA ALA A 121 -5.76 -1.93 0.72
C ALA A 121 -5.52 -3.09 1.70
N ARG A 122 -5.47 -2.82 3.01
CA ARG A 122 -5.42 -3.86 4.06
C ARG A 122 -6.76 -4.60 4.20
N TYR A 123 -7.87 -3.86 4.20
CA TYR A 123 -9.21 -4.44 4.22
C TYR A 123 -9.48 -5.29 2.97
N ASP A 124 -9.19 -4.77 1.78
CA ASP A 124 -9.39 -5.49 0.51
C ASP A 124 -8.52 -6.76 0.45
N LEU A 125 -7.26 -6.67 0.87
CA LEU A 125 -6.36 -7.82 0.97
C LEU A 125 -6.82 -8.88 1.98
N GLU A 126 -7.40 -8.48 3.12
CA GLU A 126 -7.99 -9.40 4.09
C GLU A 126 -9.19 -10.15 3.47
N GLN A 127 -10.06 -9.44 2.76
CA GLN A 127 -11.22 -10.01 2.06
C GLN A 127 -10.83 -10.93 0.89
N LEU A 128 -9.67 -10.73 0.27
CA LEU A 128 -9.12 -11.67 -0.72
C LEU A 128 -8.50 -12.91 -0.10
N ASN A 129 -7.91 -12.81 1.09
CA ASN A 129 -7.40 -13.98 1.82
C ASN A 129 -8.54 -14.87 2.32
N THR A 130 -9.65 -14.30 2.80
CA THR A 130 -10.83 -15.09 3.18
C THR A 130 -11.44 -15.79 1.97
N GLN A 131 -11.70 -15.08 0.86
CA GLN A 131 -12.27 -15.67 -0.36
C GLN A 131 -11.38 -16.73 -1.03
N SER A 132 -10.06 -16.53 -1.07
CA SER A 132 -9.14 -17.48 -1.70
C SER A 132 -8.83 -18.73 -0.86
N SER A 133 -9.17 -18.73 0.44
CA SER A 133 -8.93 -19.87 1.33
C SER A 133 -9.95 -21.02 1.20
N GLY A 134 -11.11 -20.78 0.57
CA GLY A 134 -12.17 -21.78 0.42
C GLY A 134 -12.82 -22.25 1.73
N ALA A 135 -12.45 -21.67 2.87
CA ALA A 135 -13.04 -22.00 4.16
C ALA A 135 -14.46 -21.42 4.25
N SER A 136 -15.45 -22.28 4.50
CA SER A 136 -16.65 -21.84 5.23
C SER A 136 -16.18 -21.08 6.46
N PRO A 137 -16.80 -19.93 6.83
CA PRO A 137 -16.41 -19.22 8.04
C PRO A 137 -16.42 -20.22 9.19
N ALA A 138 -15.25 -20.42 9.80
CA ALA A 138 -15.13 -21.33 10.94
C ALA A 138 -16.15 -20.89 11.98
N PRO A 139 -16.95 -21.80 12.55
CA PRO A 139 -18.03 -21.43 13.46
C PRO A 139 -17.44 -20.53 14.53
N THR A 140 -17.91 -19.28 14.59
CA THR A 140 -17.35 -18.23 15.44
C THR A 140 -17.14 -18.83 16.81
N PRO A 141 -15.92 -18.79 17.39
CA PRO A 141 -15.66 -19.45 18.66
C PRO A 141 -16.56 -18.82 19.72
N THR A 142 -17.69 -19.47 19.96
CA THR A 142 -18.66 -19.05 20.95
C THR A 142 -17.94 -19.13 22.26
N LEU A 143 -17.59 -17.96 22.81
CA LEU A 143 -17.07 -17.81 24.16
C LEU A 143 -17.86 -18.77 25.04
N PRO A 144 -17.20 -19.70 25.74
CA PRO A 144 -17.93 -20.69 26.53
C PRO A 144 -18.79 -19.93 27.52
N SER A 145 -20.11 -19.97 27.29
CA SER A 145 -21.10 -19.44 28.22
C SER A 145 -20.77 -20.02 29.58
N ALA A 146 -20.81 -19.21 30.63
CA ALA A 146 -20.33 -19.56 31.96
C ALA A 146 -21.25 -20.60 32.63
N ALA A 147 -21.20 -21.83 32.12
CA ALA A 147 -21.87 -22.99 32.63
C ALA A 147 -21.25 -23.33 33.99
N SER A 148 -22.01 -23.05 35.04
CA SER A 148 -21.65 -23.32 36.42
C SER A 148 -21.39 -24.81 36.61
N ALA A 149 -20.11 -25.18 36.74
CA ALA A 149 -19.73 -26.54 37.10
C ALA A 149 -20.24 -26.88 38.52
N PRO A 150 -21.05 -27.93 38.70
CA PRO A 150 -21.52 -28.32 40.03
C PRO A 150 -20.37 -28.92 40.83
N CYS A 151 -19.99 -28.27 41.92
CA CYS A 151 -18.88 -28.71 42.76
C CYS A 151 -19.30 -29.89 43.65
N SER A 152 -18.80 -31.09 43.33
CA SER A 152 -19.11 -32.33 44.07
C SER A 152 -18.33 -32.41 45.39
N THR A 153 -19.00 -32.73 46.49
CA THR A 153 -18.43 -32.72 47.85
C THR A 153 -17.72 -34.03 48.23
N SER A 154 -16.45 -33.93 48.65
CA SER A 154 -15.77 -34.89 49.55
C SER A 154 -14.64 -34.16 50.29
N SER A 155 -14.87 -33.68 51.52
CA SER A 155 -14.67 -34.41 52.80
C SER A 155 -13.18 -34.73 53.11
N GLY A 156 -12.49 -33.82 53.81
CA GLY A 156 -11.12 -34.05 54.29
C GLY A 156 -10.47 -32.87 55.03
N SER A 157 -10.65 -32.82 56.35
CA SER A 157 -9.81 -32.13 57.38
C SER A 157 -9.34 -30.67 57.16
N ALA A 158 -9.82 -29.77 58.04
CA ALA A 158 -9.30 -28.41 58.28
C ALA A 158 -8.20 -28.40 59.39
N PRO A 159 -7.59 -27.27 59.82
CA PRO A 159 -7.71 -25.84 59.45
C PRO A 159 -6.35 -25.31 58.86
N THR A 160 -5.98 -24.02 58.71
CA THR A 160 -6.34 -22.69 59.27
C THR A 160 -6.36 -21.58 58.18
N PRO A 161 -6.82 -20.33 58.44
CA PRO A 161 -7.27 -19.44 57.37
C PRO A 161 -6.27 -18.35 56.95
N ARG A 162 -6.44 -17.85 55.72
CA ARG A 162 -6.07 -16.47 55.36
C ARG A 162 -7.14 -15.85 54.46
N ALA A 163 -7.66 -14.70 54.86
CA ALA A 163 -8.92 -14.18 54.36
C ALA A 163 -8.80 -13.53 52.96
N CYS A 164 -9.73 -13.87 52.07
CA CYS A 164 -10.14 -13.03 50.95
C CYS A 164 -11.56 -12.57 51.27
N LEU A 165 -11.73 -11.33 51.73
CA LEU A 165 -13.07 -10.78 51.96
C LEU A 165 -13.69 -10.42 50.60
N TYR A 166 -14.88 -10.96 50.35
CA TYR A 166 -15.84 -10.46 49.37
C TYR A 166 -17.09 -10.03 50.16
N PRO A 167 -17.63 -8.82 49.96
CA PRO A 167 -18.85 -8.42 50.65
C PRO A 167 -20.04 -9.18 50.05
N ASP A 168 -20.76 -9.92 50.90
CA ASP A 168 -21.89 -10.76 50.49
C ASP A 168 -23.22 -9.98 50.53
N ASN A 169 -24.19 -10.38 49.69
CA ASN A 169 -25.47 -9.67 49.55
C ASN A 169 -26.49 -10.16 50.59
N GLY A 170 -26.45 -9.57 51.78
CA GLY A 170 -27.42 -9.84 52.85
C GLY A 170 -28.81 -9.28 52.58
N ALA A 171 -29.67 -10.04 51.90
CA ALA A 171 -31.11 -9.82 51.89
C ALA A 171 -31.73 -10.55 53.10
N ASP A 172 -32.28 -9.82 54.06
CA ASP A 172 -32.94 -10.41 55.23
C ASP A 172 -34.28 -9.70 55.52
N ASN A 173 -35.34 -10.49 55.69
CA ASN A 173 -36.72 -10.00 55.73
C ASN A 173 -37.15 -9.60 57.14
N ARG A 174 -37.57 -8.34 57.34
CA ARG A 174 -38.49 -7.99 58.43
C ARG A 174 -39.57 -7.01 57.97
N PHE A 175 -40.82 -7.48 58.03
CA PHE A 175 -41.98 -6.62 58.22
C PHE A 175 -41.82 -5.82 59.52
N HIS A 176 -42.34 -4.59 59.57
CA HIS A 176 -43.24 -4.11 60.63
C HIS A 176 -43.70 -2.67 60.34
N LEU A 177 -45.00 -2.54 60.04
CA LEU A 177 -45.84 -1.31 60.04
C LEU A 177 -45.24 -0.06 59.36
#